data_AF-A0A5E4LXD8-F1
#
_entry.id   AF-A0A5E4LXD8-F1
#
_cell.length_a   1.000
_cell.length_b   1.000
_cell.length_c   1.000
_cell.angle_alpha   90.00
_cell.angle_beta   90.00
_cell.angle_gamma   90.00
#
_symmetry.space_group_name_H-M   'P 1'
#
loop_
_entity.id
_entity.type
_entity.pdbx_description
1 polymer ?
#
loop_
_entity_poly.entity_id
_entity_poly.type
_entity_poly.pdbx_seq_one_letter_code
_entity_poly.pdbx_strand_id
1 'polypeptide(L)'
;MRLFEIVDNQEIAFSALESNCSSALQNLHDKVIYKGMPSMDKNAFFLDPSLYERHSVGTSNYYTLLLSNLPNWKKYPRRNHSLICTTNYWQAIRYGKLFLVLPVNGAKIGICPKFDIFLTQITENCDIVDLNKFWERFGLDQFNYPIFLQELQEKWEKITNNTTHTSAASKQIQNIMKNYSPRQAEFVLENLYSPMKLGFRLKTIENFRNRYHHEIWFESKCYCISIDLTSKFFRNFQRRYHFEP
;
A
#
# COMPACT_ATOMS: atom_id res chain seq x y z
N MET A 1 -32.72 -1.60 -22.15
CA MET A 1 -31.60 -0.83 -22.72
C MET A 1 -30.34 -1.19 -21.93
N ARG A 2 -29.48 -2.07 -22.45
CA ARG A 2 -28.19 -2.40 -21.83
C ARG A 2 -27.20 -1.31 -22.25
N LEU A 3 -26.77 -0.50 -21.30
CA LEU A 3 -25.77 0.55 -21.55
C LEU A 3 -24.39 -0.11 -21.55
N PHE A 4 -23.79 -0.17 -22.73
CA PHE A 4 -22.38 -0.51 -22.91
C PHE A 4 -21.64 0.81 -23.16
N GLU A 5 -20.57 1.09 -22.41
CA GLU A 5 -19.56 2.08 -22.81
C GLU A 5 -18.30 1.31 -23.19
N ILE A 6 -17.89 1.47 -24.45
CA ILE A 6 -16.70 0.84 -25.00
C ILE A 6 -15.48 1.51 -24.38
N VAL A 7 -14.64 0.72 -23.73
CA VAL A 7 -13.31 1.12 -23.31
C VAL A 7 -12.34 0.08 -23.89
N ASP A 8 -11.58 0.46 -24.92
CA ASP A 8 -10.56 -0.35 -25.61
C ASP A 8 -10.90 -1.84 -25.81
N ASN A 9 -11.95 -2.12 -26.60
CA ASN A 9 -12.29 -3.46 -27.08
C ASN A 9 -12.61 -4.53 -26.00
N GLN A 10 -12.85 -4.14 -24.76
CA GLN A 10 -13.53 -4.99 -23.78
C GLN A 10 -14.63 -4.19 -23.08
N GLU A 11 -15.88 -4.63 -23.24
CA GLU A 11 -16.99 -4.14 -22.44
C GLU A 11 -16.66 -4.37 -20.96
N ILE A 12 -16.30 -3.31 -20.20
CA ILE A 12 -16.58 -3.34 -18.77
C ILE A 12 -18.10 -3.24 -18.66
N ALA A 13 -18.76 -4.39 -18.79
CA ALA A 13 -20.20 -4.45 -18.63
C ALA A 13 -20.52 -3.89 -17.24
N PHE A 14 -21.41 -2.90 -17.18
CA PHE A 14 -21.87 -2.33 -15.90
C PHE A 14 -22.30 -3.41 -14.90
N SER A 15 -22.87 -4.51 -15.41
CA SER A 15 -23.23 -5.68 -14.62
C SER A 15 -22.03 -6.33 -13.91
N ALA A 16 -20.83 -6.31 -14.51
CA ALA A 16 -19.61 -6.83 -13.89
C ALA A 16 -19.13 -5.93 -12.73
N LEU A 17 -19.26 -4.60 -12.87
CA LEU A 17 -18.99 -3.68 -11.76
C LEU A 17 -20.00 -3.84 -10.63
N GLU A 18 -21.29 -3.92 -10.96
CA GLU A 18 -22.38 -4.13 -10.01
C GLU A 18 -22.20 -5.46 -9.26
N SER A 19 -21.82 -6.55 -9.95
CA SER A 19 -21.63 -7.85 -9.31
C SER A 19 -20.34 -7.93 -8.50
N ASN A 20 -19.23 -7.44 -9.05
CA ASN A 20 -17.90 -7.69 -8.49
C ASN A 20 -17.46 -6.62 -7.50
N CYS A 21 -18.01 -5.41 -7.58
CA CYS A 21 -17.58 -4.24 -6.81
C CYS A 21 -18.72 -3.57 -6.04
N SER A 22 -19.84 -4.27 -5.83
CA SER A 22 -20.98 -3.75 -5.06
C SER A 22 -20.56 -3.17 -3.70
N SER A 23 -19.61 -3.79 -3.01
CA SER A 23 -19.12 -3.32 -1.72
C SER A 23 -18.33 -2.02 -1.82
N ALA A 24 -17.58 -1.80 -2.91
CA ALA A 24 -16.89 -0.55 -3.16
C ALA A 24 -17.87 0.56 -3.59
N LEU A 25 -18.88 0.21 -4.38
CA LEU A 25 -19.91 1.12 -4.89
C LEU A 25 -20.91 1.56 -3.81
N GLN A 26 -21.24 0.68 -2.86
CA GLN A 26 -22.15 1.00 -1.77
C GLN A 26 -21.54 2.05 -0.84
N ASN A 27 -22.26 3.17 -0.66
CA ASN A 27 -21.78 4.33 0.08
C ASN A 27 -20.44 4.84 -0.46
N LEU A 28 -20.30 4.92 -1.78
CA LEU A 28 -19.03 5.27 -2.40
C LEU A 28 -18.41 6.55 -1.84
N HIS A 29 -19.21 7.55 -1.47
CA HIS A 29 -18.71 8.79 -0.87
C HIS A 29 -17.84 8.53 0.38
N ASP A 30 -18.17 7.49 1.15
CA ASP A 30 -17.43 7.05 2.32
C ASP A 30 -16.29 6.09 1.99
N LYS A 31 -16.13 5.63 0.75
CA LYS A 31 -15.20 4.55 0.38
C LYS A 31 -14.27 4.93 -0.75
N VAL A 32 -14.17 6.22 -1.08
CA VAL A 32 -13.44 6.62 -2.27
C VAL A 32 -11.95 6.29 -2.15
N ILE A 33 -11.45 5.60 -3.17
CA ILE A 33 -10.04 5.26 -3.34
C ILE A 33 -9.58 5.86 -4.67
N TYR A 34 -8.48 6.59 -4.62
CA TYR A 34 -7.92 7.27 -5.77
C TYR A 34 -6.53 6.76 -6.12
N LYS A 35 -6.21 6.80 -7.41
CA LYS A 35 -4.87 6.57 -7.91
C LYS A 35 -4.57 7.53 -9.06
N GLY A 36 -3.51 8.32 -8.90
CA GLY A 36 -2.88 9.01 -10.03
C GLY A 36 -1.94 8.07 -10.77
N MET A 37 -2.05 8.04 -12.09
CA MET A 37 -1.16 7.28 -12.98
C MET A 37 -0.58 8.20 -14.05
N PRO A 38 0.75 8.34 -14.14
CA PRO A 38 1.37 9.11 -15.20
C PRO A 38 1.21 8.37 -16.54
N SER A 39 1.04 9.12 -17.63
CA SER A 39 1.05 8.59 -19.00
C SER A 39 0.02 7.49 -19.32
N MET A 40 -1.11 7.44 -18.59
CA MET A 40 -2.21 6.51 -18.89
C MET A 40 -3.19 7.14 -19.89
N ASP A 41 -3.27 6.58 -21.09
CA ASP A 41 -4.20 6.99 -22.15
C ASP A 41 -5.62 6.44 -21.91
N LYS A 42 -5.73 5.24 -21.35
CA LYS A 42 -7.00 4.57 -21.06
C LYS A 42 -7.90 5.36 -20.11
N ASN A 43 -9.21 5.29 -20.35
CA ASN A 43 -10.22 5.90 -19.47
C ASN A 43 -10.81 4.93 -18.47
N ALA A 44 -10.73 3.62 -18.70
CA ALA A 44 -11.00 2.61 -17.71
C ALA A 44 -10.22 1.33 -18.03
N PHE A 45 -9.97 0.50 -17.02
CA PHE A 45 -9.32 -0.80 -17.20
C PHE A 45 -9.53 -1.67 -15.97
N PHE A 46 -9.34 -2.97 -16.16
CA PHE A 46 -9.29 -3.96 -15.09
C PHE A 46 -7.83 -4.31 -14.79
N LEU A 47 -7.48 -4.40 -13.51
CA LEU A 47 -6.12 -4.68 -13.06
C LEU A 47 -6.13 -5.77 -12.00
N ASP A 48 -5.19 -6.71 -12.12
CA ASP A 48 -4.85 -7.67 -11.06
C ASP A 48 -3.45 -7.33 -10.53
N PRO A 49 -3.34 -6.60 -9.40
CA PRO A 49 -2.05 -6.25 -8.82
C PRO A 49 -1.22 -7.46 -8.39
N SER A 50 -1.87 -8.59 -8.09
CA SER A 50 -1.19 -9.79 -7.59
C SER A 50 -0.32 -10.50 -8.63
N LEU A 51 -0.51 -10.18 -9.92
CA LEU A 51 0.27 -10.73 -11.03
C LEU A 51 1.58 -9.99 -11.27
N TYR A 52 1.82 -8.87 -10.58
CA TYR A 52 2.99 -8.03 -10.81
C TYR A 52 3.72 -7.77 -9.50
N GLU A 53 5.05 -7.76 -9.58
CA GLU A 53 5.87 -7.29 -8.49
C GLU A 53 6.12 -5.79 -8.59
N ARG A 54 5.86 -5.07 -7.51
CA ARG A 54 6.10 -3.65 -7.35
C ARG A 54 7.41 -3.42 -6.62
N HIS A 55 8.27 -2.62 -7.23
CA HIS A 55 9.42 -2.00 -6.56
C HIS A 55 9.17 -0.53 -6.27
N SER A 56 9.83 -0.03 -5.22
CA SER A 56 9.82 1.39 -4.90
C SER A 56 10.61 2.18 -5.94
N VAL A 57 10.08 3.32 -6.38
CA VAL A 57 10.74 4.19 -7.35
C VAL A 57 11.39 5.35 -6.61
N GLY A 58 12.67 5.62 -6.88
CA GLY A 58 13.41 6.74 -6.28
C GLY A 58 13.81 6.56 -4.80
N THR A 59 13.68 5.34 -4.26
CA THR A 59 14.12 4.99 -2.89
C THR A 59 14.38 3.48 -2.78
N SER A 60 15.05 3.06 -1.71
CA SER A 60 15.29 1.65 -1.42
C SER A 60 14.00 0.88 -1.07
N ASN A 61 14.02 -0.43 -1.27
CA ASN A 61 12.84 -1.29 -1.26
C ASN A 61 12.64 -2.07 0.06
N TYR A 62 13.49 -1.87 1.07
CA TYR A 62 13.48 -2.64 2.33
C TYR A 62 12.11 -2.69 3.01
N TYR A 63 11.44 -1.55 3.22
CA TYR A 63 10.10 -1.55 3.80
C TYR A 63 9.10 -2.37 2.99
N THR A 64 9.16 -2.35 1.66
CA THR A 64 8.25 -3.14 0.82
C THR A 64 8.57 -4.63 0.94
N LEU A 65 9.85 -5.01 0.99
CA LEU A 65 10.29 -6.38 1.24
C LEU A 65 9.80 -6.87 2.61
N LEU A 66 10.04 -6.10 3.67
CA LEU A 66 9.77 -6.49 5.05
C LEU A 66 8.27 -6.58 5.34
N LEU A 67 7.47 -5.57 4.93
CA LEU A 67 6.02 -5.60 5.08
C LEU A 67 5.35 -6.76 4.33
N SER A 68 5.99 -7.29 3.29
CA SER A 68 5.43 -8.38 2.48
C SER A 68 5.77 -9.78 3.01
N ASN A 69 6.79 -9.90 3.85
CA ASN A 69 7.35 -11.19 4.24
C ASN A 69 7.35 -11.46 5.74
N LEU A 70 7.32 -10.42 6.59
CA LEU A 70 7.36 -10.61 8.04
C LEU A 70 6.13 -11.37 8.57
N PRO A 71 6.28 -12.31 9.53
CA PRO A 71 5.18 -13.15 9.99
C PRO A 71 3.98 -12.36 10.54
N ASN A 72 4.23 -11.30 11.32
CA ASN A 72 3.19 -10.41 11.84
C ASN A 72 2.44 -9.59 10.76
N TRP A 73 2.90 -9.57 9.51
CA TRP A 73 2.18 -8.98 8.37
C TRP A 73 1.38 -9.99 7.54
N LYS A 74 1.45 -11.30 7.82
CA LYS A 74 0.81 -12.37 7.02
C LYS A 74 -0.69 -12.18 6.72
N LYS A 75 -1.41 -11.43 7.56
CA LYS A 75 -2.85 -11.14 7.35
C LYS A 75 -3.11 -9.95 6.41
N TYR A 76 -2.13 -9.07 6.22
CA TYR A 76 -2.22 -7.89 5.35
C TYR A 76 -1.96 -8.28 3.89
N PRO A 77 -2.45 -7.48 2.92
CA PRO A 77 -2.07 -7.65 1.52
C PRO A 77 -0.57 -7.47 1.34
N ARG A 78 0.06 -8.33 0.51
CA ARG A 78 1.50 -8.27 0.26
C ARG A 78 1.84 -6.96 -0.46
N ARG A 79 2.66 -6.13 0.17
CA ARG A 79 2.92 -4.76 -0.27
C ARG A 79 3.68 -4.70 -1.61
N ASN A 80 4.50 -5.71 -1.92
CA ASN A 80 5.18 -5.88 -3.21
C ASN A 80 4.27 -6.45 -4.31
N HIS A 81 3.05 -6.89 -4.01
CA HIS A 81 2.06 -7.39 -4.98
C HIS A 81 0.74 -6.61 -4.89
N SER A 82 0.83 -5.34 -4.52
CA SER A 82 -0.35 -4.49 -4.25
C SER A 82 -0.35 -3.23 -5.09
N LEU A 83 -1.55 -2.77 -5.42
CA LEU A 83 -1.76 -1.43 -5.95
C LEU A 83 -1.76 -0.43 -4.80
N ILE A 84 -0.93 0.60 -4.91
CA ILE A 84 -0.79 1.63 -3.88
C ILE A 84 -1.62 2.83 -4.27
N CYS A 85 -2.58 3.16 -3.42
CA CYS A 85 -3.59 4.19 -3.64
C CYS A 85 -3.58 5.19 -2.49
N THR A 86 -4.39 6.23 -2.63
CA THR A 86 -4.64 7.19 -1.56
C THR A 86 -6.12 7.47 -1.45
N THR A 87 -6.58 7.84 -0.26
CA THR A 87 -7.93 8.35 -0.05
C THR A 87 -8.04 9.86 -0.27
N ASN A 88 -6.94 10.53 -0.66
CA ASN A 88 -6.88 11.96 -0.91
C ASN A 88 -6.84 12.26 -2.41
N TYR A 89 -7.89 12.92 -2.90
CA TYR A 89 -8.03 13.37 -4.29
C TYR A 89 -6.83 14.22 -4.77
N TRP A 90 -6.46 15.23 -3.99
CA TRP A 90 -5.40 16.18 -4.33
C TRP A 90 -4.02 15.53 -4.31
N GLN A 91 -3.80 14.55 -3.44
CA GLN A 91 -2.56 13.78 -3.46
C GLN A 91 -2.49 12.90 -4.72
N ALA A 92 -3.60 12.24 -5.09
CA ALA A 92 -3.64 11.37 -6.24
C ALA A 92 -3.38 12.12 -7.56
N ILE A 93 -4.02 13.27 -7.79
CA ILE A 93 -3.89 14.02 -9.06
C ILE A 93 -2.45 14.50 -9.32
N ARG A 94 -1.65 14.70 -8.27
CA ARG A 94 -0.23 15.06 -8.41
C ARG A 94 0.62 13.96 -9.05
N TYR A 95 0.16 12.71 -9.04
CA TYR A 95 0.86 11.59 -9.67
C TYR A 95 0.44 11.33 -11.12
N GLY A 96 -0.49 12.10 -11.68
CA GLY A 96 -0.91 11.99 -13.09
C GLY A 96 -2.42 11.92 -13.27
N LYS A 97 -2.86 11.24 -14.34
CA LYS A 97 -4.28 11.07 -14.65
C LYS A 97 -4.98 10.38 -13.50
N LEU A 98 -6.11 10.94 -13.06
CA LEU A 98 -6.78 10.54 -11.85
C LEU A 98 -7.82 9.46 -12.11
N PHE A 99 -7.72 8.36 -11.38
CA PHE A 99 -8.66 7.25 -11.42
C PHE A 99 -9.35 7.06 -10.07
N LEU A 100 -10.66 6.81 -10.14
CA LEU A 100 -11.39 6.11 -9.10
C LEU A 100 -11.04 4.62 -9.17
N VAL A 101 -10.69 4.03 -8.04
CA VAL A 101 -10.31 2.63 -7.93
C VAL A 101 -11.39 1.88 -7.16
N LEU A 102 -11.90 0.80 -7.77
CA LEU A 102 -12.96 -0.04 -7.25
C LEU A 102 -12.41 -1.46 -7.04
N PRO A 103 -11.93 -1.80 -5.84
CA PRO A 103 -11.56 -3.17 -5.51
C PRO A 103 -12.76 -4.12 -5.63
N VAL A 104 -12.52 -5.38 -5.98
CA VAL A 104 -13.56 -6.39 -5.93
C VAL A 104 -14.01 -6.67 -4.49
N ASN A 105 -15.21 -7.24 -4.34
CA ASN A 105 -15.78 -7.64 -3.05
C ASN A 105 -14.82 -8.54 -2.27
N GLY A 106 -14.80 -8.38 -0.95
CA GLY A 106 -13.90 -9.08 -0.04
C GLY A 106 -12.45 -8.59 -0.05
N ALA A 107 -12.10 -7.59 -0.88
CA ALA A 107 -10.77 -7.02 -0.93
C ALA A 107 -10.28 -6.61 0.46
N LYS A 108 -9.11 -7.13 0.85
CA LYS A 108 -8.39 -6.70 2.04
C LYS A 108 -7.60 -5.43 1.73
N ILE A 109 -7.74 -4.44 2.60
CA ILE A 109 -7.13 -3.11 2.46
C ILE A 109 -6.20 -2.90 3.66
N GLY A 110 -4.91 -2.79 3.37
CA GLY A 110 -3.93 -2.24 4.30
C GLY A 110 -4.05 -0.72 4.32
N ILE A 111 -4.12 -0.14 5.53
CA ILE A 111 -4.31 1.30 5.73
C ILE A 111 -3.12 1.82 6.51
N CYS A 112 -2.39 2.76 5.92
CA CYS A 112 -1.30 3.45 6.56
C CYS A 112 -1.82 4.35 7.70
N PRO A 113 -1.11 4.45 8.85
CA PRO A 113 -1.44 5.41 9.91
C PRO A 113 -1.37 6.88 9.43
N LYS A 114 -0.58 7.14 8.38
CA LYS A 114 -0.34 8.47 7.82
C LYS A 114 -0.82 8.54 6.36
N PHE A 115 -0.79 9.74 5.80
CA PHE A 115 -1.14 9.95 4.39
C PHE A 115 -0.08 9.41 3.41
N ASP A 116 1.14 9.16 3.90
CA ASP A 116 2.28 8.60 3.18
C ASP A 116 3.00 7.63 4.12
N ILE A 117 3.35 6.44 3.65
CA ILE A 117 4.03 5.42 4.46
C ILE A 117 5.35 5.91 5.03
N PHE A 118 6.07 6.77 4.31
CA PHE A 118 7.36 7.30 4.73
C PHE A 118 7.30 8.14 6.01
N LEU A 119 6.13 8.68 6.35
CA LEU A 119 5.93 9.48 7.57
C LEU A 119 5.58 8.62 8.79
N THR A 120 5.59 7.30 8.65
CA THR A 120 5.32 6.38 9.76
C THR A 120 6.51 6.32 10.70
N GLN A 121 6.32 6.78 11.93
CA GLN A 121 7.33 6.77 12.98
C GLN A 121 7.49 5.35 13.53
N ILE A 122 8.72 4.81 13.48
CA ILE A 122 9.14 3.54 14.07
C ILE A 122 9.46 3.72 15.55
N THR A 123 10.12 4.84 15.85
CA THR A 123 10.42 5.34 17.20
C THR A 123 10.26 6.85 17.21
N GLU A 124 10.54 7.51 18.35
CA GLU A 124 10.49 8.97 18.47
C GLU A 124 11.43 9.71 17.49
N ASN A 125 12.56 9.10 17.10
CA ASN A 125 13.60 9.73 16.27
C ASN A 125 13.91 8.92 15.01
N CYS A 126 13.00 8.06 14.55
CA CYS A 126 13.23 7.17 13.41
C CYS A 126 11.90 6.90 12.71
N ASP A 127 11.81 7.24 11.42
CA ASP A 127 10.72 6.86 10.55
C ASP A 127 11.12 5.74 9.57
N ILE A 128 10.20 5.38 8.66
CA ILE A 128 10.47 4.36 7.64
C ILE A 128 11.62 4.77 6.70
N VAL A 129 11.80 6.06 6.42
CA VAL A 129 12.91 6.55 5.56
C VAL A 129 14.23 6.35 6.26
N ASP A 130 14.31 6.72 7.54
CA ASP A 130 15.51 6.51 8.35
C ASP A 130 15.87 5.03 8.45
N LEU A 131 14.87 4.17 8.66
CA LEU A 131 15.08 2.74 8.79
C LEU A 131 15.52 2.09 7.45
N ASN A 132 14.95 2.54 6.33
CA ASN A 132 15.41 2.14 5.00
C ASN A 132 16.89 2.52 4.76
N LYS A 133 17.28 3.77 5.07
CA LYS A 133 18.67 4.23 4.97
C LYS A 133 19.60 3.46 5.90
N PHE A 134 19.10 3.07 7.07
CA PHE A 134 19.85 2.24 8.01
C PHE A 134 20.22 0.89 7.38
N TRP A 135 19.26 0.17 6.79
CA TRP A 135 19.54 -1.10 6.11
C TRP A 135 20.44 -0.93 4.88
N GLU A 136 20.19 0.11 4.09
CA GLU A 136 20.97 0.45 2.89
C GLU A 136 22.46 0.65 3.20
N ARG A 137 22.78 1.31 4.32
CA ARG A 137 24.16 1.55 4.76
C ARG A 137 24.98 0.27 4.93
N PHE A 138 24.33 -0.85 5.25
CA PHE A 138 25.00 -2.13 5.43
C PHE A 138 24.95 -3.02 4.18
N GLY A 139 24.39 -2.51 3.08
CA GLY A 139 24.29 -3.21 1.80
C GLY A 139 23.59 -4.55 1.97
N LEU A 140 22.44 -4.55 2.65
CA LEU A 140 21.58 -5.74 2.76
C LEU A 140 20.75 -5.89 1.47
N ASP A 141 20.37 -7.12 1.11
CA ASP A 141 19.53 -7.35 -0.05
C ASP A 141 18.12 -6.75 0.15
N GLN A 142 17.60 -6.02 -0.84
CA GLN A 142 16.31 -5.31 -0.74
C GLN A 142 15.18 -5.95 -1.58
N PHE A 143 15.43 -7.13 -2.15
CA PHE A 143 14.52 -7.84 -3.05
C PHE A 143 14.28 -9.31 -2.66
N ASN A 144 15.15 -9.91 -1.84
CA ASN A 144 15.08 -11.31 -1.44
C ASN A 144 15.14 -11.43 0.09
N TYR A 145 14.00 -11.79 0.70
CA TYR A 145 13.84 -11.80 2.16
C TYR A 145 14.74 -12.84 2.86
N PRO A 146 14.83 -14.10 2.39
CA PRO A 146 15.81 -15.06 2.92
C PRO A 146 17.25 -14.55 2.90
N ILE A 147 17.71 -13.95 1.79
CA ILE A 147 19.07 -13.40 1.68
C ILE A 147 19.24 -12.22 2.63
N PHE A 148 18.28 -11.28 2.66
CA PHE A 148 18.28 -10.15 3.60
C PHE A 148 18.46 -10.64 5.05
N LEU A 149 17.69 -11.65 5.45
CA LEU A 149 17.73 -12.17 6.82
C LEU A 149 19.07 -12.85 7.13
N GLN A 150 19.59 -13.64 6.18
CA GLN A 150 20.91 -14.26 6.30
C GLN A 150 22.00 -13.18 6.46
N GLU A 151 22.04 -12.18 5.59
CA GLU A 151 23.03 -11.11 5.65
C GLU A 151 22.91 -10.27 6.93
N LEU A 152 21.68 -10.03 7.40
CA LEU A 152 21.45 -9.32 8.66
C LEU A 152 22.04 -10.10 9.85
N GLN A 153 21.92 -11.42 9.85
CA GLN A 153 22.52 -12.30 10.86
C GLN A 153 24.04 -12.30 10.79
N GLU A 154 24.61 -12.43 9.58
CA GLU A 154 26.05 -12.44 9.34
C GLU A 154 26.71 -11.10 9.69
N LYS A 155 26.04 -9.98 9.38
CA LYS A 155 26.55 -8.62 9.62
C LYS A 155 26.13 -8.08 11.00
N TRP A 156 25.50 -8.87 11.86
CA TRP A 156 24.88 -8.41 13.12
C TRP A 156 25.83 -7.65 14.04
N GLU A 157 27.01 -8.23 14.33
CA GLU A 157 28.02 -7.60 15.21
C GLU A 157 28.54 -6.30 14.62
N LYS A 158 28.78 -6.27 13.30
CA LYS A 158 29.17 -5.06 12.59
C LYS A 158 28.10 -3.98 12.69
N ILE A 159 26.82 -4.35 12.53
CA ILE A 159 25.69 -3.40 12.59
C ILE A 159 25.56 -2.81 14.00
N THR A 160 25.52 -3.67 15.01
CA THR A 160 25.29 -3.30 16.41
C THR A 160 26.47 -2.51 17.01
N ASN A 161 27.70 -2.79 16.61
CA ASN A 161 28.89 -2.11 17.14
C ASN A 161 29.39 -0.94 16.28
N ASN A 162 28.71 -0.58 15.19
CA ASN A 162 29.14 0.53 14.34
C ASN A 162 28.97 1.88 15.07
N THR A 163 30.10 2.48 15.48
CA THR A 163 30.17 3.78 16.17
C THR A 163 30.42 4.96 15.26
N THR A 164 30.73 4.74 13.97
CA THR A 164 31.11 5.81 13.04
C THR A 164 29.90 6.57 12.52
N HIS A 165 29.86 7.90 12.72
CA HIS A 165 28.89 8.83 12.15
C HIS A 165 27.44 8.31 12.13
N THR A 166 26.92 7.85 13.26
CA THR A 166 25.54 7.36 13.38
C THR A 166 24.57 8.47 13.77
N SER A 167 23.52 8.65 12.97
CA SER A 167 22.37 9.50 13.32
C SER A 167 21.69 9.02 14.61
N ALA A 168 20.89 9.87 15.25
CA ALA A 168 20.09 9.48 16.40
C ALA A 168 19.21 8.24 16.11
N ALA A 169 18.57 8.20 14.94
CA ALA A 169 17.84 7.04 14.43
C ALA A 169 18.70 5.77 14.43
N SER A 170 19.87 5.83 13.79
CA SER A 170 20.80 4.69 13.71
C SER A 170 21.20 4.16 15.09
N LYS A 171 21.54 5.06 16.02
CA LYS A 171 21.91 4.69 17.40
C LYS A 171 20.74 3.99 18.11
N GLN A 172 19.52 4.47 17.92
CA GLN A 172 18.34 3.88 18.54
C GLN A 172 18.08 2.46 18.00
N ILE A 173 18.18 2.25 16.69
CA ILE A 173 18.01 0.92 16.09
C ILE A 173 19.12 -0.03 16.59
N GLN A 174 20.37 0.41 16.61
CA GLN A 174 21.49 -0.37 17.16
C GLN A 174 21.26 -0.75 18.62
N ASN A 175 20.81 0.18 19.46
CA ASN A 175 20.53 -0.09 20.87
C ASN A 175 19.40 -1.12 21.04
N ILE A 176 18.37 -1.08 20.19
CA ILE A 176 17.33 -2.12 20.16
C ILE A 176 17.96 -3.47 19.82
N MET A 177 18.74 -3.54 18.73
CA MET A 177 19.37 -4.78 18.27
C MET A 177 20.35 -5.38 19.28
N LYS A 178 21.12 -4.57 20.02
CA LYS A 178 22.08 -5.03 21.04
C LYS A 178 21.47 -5.88 22.16
N ASN A 179 20.18 -5.75 22.40
CA ASN A 179 19.47 -6.54 23.42
C ASN A 179 19.12 -7.96 22.93
N TYR A 180 19.48 -8.32 21.70
CA TYR A 180 19.14 -9.58 21.06
C TYR A 180 20.35 -10.23 20.40
N SER A 181 20.28 -11.55 20.25
CA SER A 181 21.25 -12.33 19.49
C SER A 181 20.96 -12.29 17.98
N PRO A 182 21.94 -12.57 17.10
CA PRO A 182 21.72 -12.67 15.66
C PRO A 182 20.59 -13.64 15.29
N ARG A 183 20.44 -14.75 16.03
CA ARG A 183 19.37 -15.74 15.81
C ARG A 183 17.96 -15.18 16.00
N GLN A 184 17.83 -14.02 16.64
CA GLN A 184 16.56 -13.32 16.88
C GLN A 184 16.34 -12.15 15.89
N ALA A 185 17.09 -12.09 14.78
CA ALA A 185 16.98 -11.02 13.80
C ALA A 185 15.54 -10.81 13.29
N GLU A 186 14.82 -11.89 12.92
CA GLU A 186 13.42 -11.79 12.49
C GLU A 186 12.52 -11.21 13.57
N PHE A 187 12.68 -11.64 14.83
CA PHE A 187 11.93 -11.10 15.96
C PHE A 187 12.19 -9.59 16.16
N VAL A 188 13.42 -9.13 15.96
CA VAL A 188 13.74 -7.68 16.00
C VAL A 188 13.04 -6.93 14.87
N LEU A 189 13.04 -7.49 13.65
CA LEU A 189 12.33 -6.89 12.51
C LEU A 189 10.81 -6.84 12.76
N GLU A 190 10.22 -7.90 13.30
CA GLU A 190 8.80 -7.91 13.68
C GLU A 190 8.46 -6.82 14.69
N ASN A 191 9.34 -6.55 15.65
CA ASN A 191 9.15 -5.47 16.63
C ASN A 191 9.31 -4.06 16.03
N LEU A 192 10.26 -3.88 15.12
CA LEU A 192 10.48 -2.61 14.42
C LEU A 192 9.32 -2.31 13.46
N TYR A 193 8.85 -3.31 12.73
CA TYR A 193 7.80 -3.18 11.72
C TYR A 193 6.42 -3.63 12.20
N SER A 194 6.17 -3.74 13.50
CA SER A 194 4.89 -4.26 14.01
C SER A 194 3.70 -3.43 13.50
N PRO A 195 2.76 -3.99 12.72
CA PRO A 195 1.68 -3.21 12.13
C PRO A 195 0.81 -2.56 13.21
N MET A 196 0.55 -3.27 14.31
CA MET A 196 -0.23 -2.77 15.44
C MET A 196 0.50 -1.63 16.17
N LYS A 197 1.79 -1.80 16.45
CA LYS A 197 2.61 -0.77 17.13
C LYS A 197 2.69 0.52 16.30
N LEU A 198 2.83 0.36 14.98
CA LEU A 198 2.95 1.46 14.05
C LEU A 198 1.59 2.08 13.65
N GLY A 199 0.47 1.52 14.12
CA GLY A 199 -0.87 2.06 13.86
C GLY A 199 -1.44 1.72 12.48
N PHE A 200 -0.88 0.75 11.77
CA PHE A 200 -1.49 0.21 10.56
C PHE A 200 -2.78 -0.52 10.89
N ARG A 201 -3.73 -0.47 9.95
CA ARG A 201 -5.03 -1.13 10.10
C ARG A 201 -5.30 -2.02 8.91
N LEU A 202 -5.95 -3.14 9.17
CA LEU A 202 -6.49 -4.04 8.16
C LEU A 202 -8.01 -3.93 8.14
N LYS A 203 -8.58 -3.67 6.98
CA LYS A 203 -10.03 -3.68 6.74
C LYS A 203 -10.36 -4.50 5.51
N THR A 204 -11.63 -4.85 5.36
CA THR A 204 -12.17 -5.29 4.07
C THR A 204 -12.89 -4.12 3.41
N ILE A 205 -13.09 -4.14 2.09
CA ILE A 205 -13.79 -3.06 1.37
C ILE A 205 -15.23 -2.81 1.87
N GLU A 206 -15.91 -3.83 2.41
CA GLU A 206 -17.23 -3.73 3.03
C GLU A 206 -17.18 -2.80 4.26
N ASN A 207 -16.14 -2.97 5.08
CA ASN A 207 -15.95 -2.31 6.37
C ASN A 207 -15.01 -1.10 6.30
N PHE A 208 -14.47 -0.81 5.12
CA PHE A 208 -13.63 0.34 4.88
C PHE A 208 -14.46 1.62 4.89
N ARG A 209 -13.93 2.67 5.52
CA ARG A 209 -14.50 4.02 5.53
C ARG A 209 -13.36 5.03 5.46
N ASN A 210 -13.44 5.93 4.50
CA ASN A 210 -12.55 7.04 4.27
C ASN A 210 -12.92 8.18 5.22
N ARG A 211 -12.37 8.15 6.43
CA ARG A 211 -12.54 9.24 7.40
C ARG A 211 -11.41 10.26 7.37
N TYR A 212 -10.25 9.88 6.83
CA TYR A 212 -9.04 10.69 6.83
C TYR A 212 -8.18 10.36 5.62
N HIS A 213 -7.22 11.24 5.34
CA HIS A 213 -6.24 11.05 4.28
C HIS A 213 -5.20 10.00 4.66
N HIS A 214 -5.23 8.88 3.94
CA HIS A 214 -4.33 7.75 4.15
C HIS A 214 -3.75 7.28 2.82
N GLU A 215 -2.50 6.83 2.86
CA GLU A 215 -2.03 5.84 1.89
C GLU A 215 -2.70 4.51 2.21
N ILE A 216 -3.18 3.81 1.18
CA ILE A 216 -3.74 2.48 1.33
C ILE A 216 -3.20 1.55 0.24
N TRP A 217 -3.29 0.25 0.47
CA TRP A 217 -2.93 -0.73 -0.53
C TRP A 217 -3.78 -1.99 -0.43
N PHE A 218 -3.90 -2.70 -1.55
CA PHE A 218 -4.57 -3.98 -1.64
C PHE A 218 -4.01 -4.79 -2.81
N GLU A 219 -4.09 -6.12 -2.70
CA GLU A 219 -3.57 -7.07 -3.71
C GLU A 219 -4.66 -7.64 -4.63
N SER A 220 -5.94 -7.42 -4.28
CA SER A 220 -7.07 -7.93 -5.05
C SER A 220 -7.23 -7.24 -6.40
N LYS A 221 -7.87 -7.93 -7.34
CA LYS A 221 -8.35 -7.36 -8.59
C LYS A 221 -9.18 -6.08 -8.35
N CYS A 222 -9.12 -5.15 -9.30
CA CYS A 222 -9.87 -3.90 -9.23
C CYS A 222 -10.19 -3.34 -10.62
N TYR A 223 -11.19 -2.47 -10.66
CA TYR A 223 -11.48 -1.63 -11.81
C TYR A 223 -10.98 -0.22 -11.53
N CYS A 224 -10.29 0.37 -12.49
CA CYS A 224 -9.86 1.76 -12.46
C CYS A 224 -10.68 2.52 -13.49
N ILE A 225 -11.33 3.61 -13.08
CA ILE A 225 -12.18 4.44 -13.95
C ILE A 225 -11.70 5.88 -13.84
N SER A 226 -11.34 6.50 -14.96
CA SER A 226 -10.92 7.90 -15.01
C SER A 226 -12.02 8.80 -14.45
N ILE A 227 -11.64 9.76 -13.61
CA ILE A 227 -12.59 10.72 -13.03
C ILE A 227 -13.34 11.48 -14.13
N ASP A 228 -12.75 11.69 -15.30
CA ASP A 228 -13.42 12.34 -16.44
C ASP A 228 -14.67 11.59 -16.92
N LEU A 229 -14.69 10.26 -16.79
CA LEU A 229 -15.85 9.42 -17.11
C LEU A 229 -16.85 9.32 -15.94
N THR A 230 -16.40 9.60 -14.71
CA THR A 230 -17.22 9.34 -13.53
C THR A 230 -18.49 10.20 -13.45
N SER A 231 -18.49 11.41 -14.00
CA SER A 231 -19.71 12.24 -14.03
C SER A 231 -20.84 11.63 -14.86
N LYS A 232 -20.52 10.83 -15.89
CA LYS A 232 -21.49 10.05 -16.67
C LYS A 232 -21.87 8.77 -15.93
N PHE A 233 -20.88 8.09 -15.37
CA PHE A 233 -21.04 6.86 -14.60
C PHE A 233 -21.98 7.05 -13.39
N PHE A 234 -21.75 8.08 -12.56
CA PHE A 234 -22.52 8.32 -11.34
C PHE A 234 -23.92 8.84 -11.58
N ARG A 235 -24.14 9.66 -12.61
CA ARG A 235 -25.49 10.08 -13.00
C ARG A 235 -26.37 8.87 -13.35
N ASN A 236 -25.81 7.85 -13.97
CA ASN A 236 -26.54 6.62 -14.30
C ASN A 236 -26.72 5.69 -13.09
N PHE A 237 -25.71 5.59 -12.22
CA PHE A 237 -25.80 4.79 -11.00
C PHE A 237 -26.82 5.36 -10.00
N GLN A 238 -26.77 6.67 -9.73
CA GLN A 238 -27.72 7.35 -8.83
C GLN A 238 -29.18 7.20 -9.30
N ARG A 239 -29.44 7.32 -10.61
CA ARG A 239 -30.77 7.11 -11.20
C ARG A 239 -31.33 5.70 -10.99
N ARG A 240 -30.46 4.68 -10.91
CA ARG A 240 -30.86 3.28 -10.84
C ARG A 240 -31.06 2.78 -9.41
N TYR A 241 -30.40 3.42 -8.44
CA TYR A 241 -30.35 2.95 -7.05
C TYR A 241 -30.96 3.93 -6.03
N HIS A 242 -31.65 5.00 -6.48
CA HIS A 242 -32.33 5.98 -5.62
C HIS A 242 -31.45 6.52 -4.48
N PHE A 243 -30.19 6.84 -4.78
CA PHE A 243 -29.39 7.63 -3.86
C PHE A 243 -29.89 9.07 -3.94
N GLU A 244 -30.73 9.48 -2.99
CA GLU A 244 -30.98 10.91 -2.75
C GLU A 244 -29.69 11.57 -2.25
N PRO A 245 -29.40 12.82 -2.68
CA PRO A 245 -28.17 13.53 -2.36
C PRO A 245 -27.98 13.78 -0.85
#